data_AF-W2XQ32-F1
#
_entry.id   AF-W2XQ32-F1
#
_cell.length_a   1.000
_cell.length_b   1.000
_cell.length_c   1.000
_cell.angle_alpha   90.00
_cell.angle_beta   90.00
_cell.angle_gamma   90.00
#
_symmetry.space_group_name_H-M   'P 1'
#
loop_
_entity.id
_entity.type
_entity.pdbx_description
1 polymer ?
#
loop_
_entity_poly.entity_id
_entity_poly.type
_entity_poly.pdbx_seq_one_letter_code
_entity_poly.pdbx_strand_id
1 'polypeptide(L)'
;MADDILLLKARELAEKINIDAKQLRLSNGWLQKSKKRNGIRSHTLCGEGGSVEDDAVRDARLQLQDEVACFDPENVLNFDETALFYRLAPNRTKSIVNGHRSGSGD
;
A
#
# COMPACT_ATOMS: atom_id res chain seq x y z
N MET A 1 0.68 20.24 7.94
CA MET A 1 0.55 19.58 6.63
C MET A 1 -0.59 18.56 6.62
N ALA A 2 -0.46 17.38 7.25
CA ALA A 2 -1.52 16.34 7.19
C ALA A 2 -2.85 16.76 7.86
N ASP A 3 -2.78 17.43 9.00
CA ASP A 3 -3.96 17.85 9.78
C ASP A 3 -4.75 18.97 9.09
N ASP A 4 -4.06 19.84 8.36
CA ASP A 4 -4.67 20.95 7.61
C ASP A 4 -5.53 20.42 6.45
N ILE A 5 -5.05 19.39 5.75
CA ILE A 5 -5.79 18.71 4.68
C ILE A 5 -7.03 18.01 5.25
N LEU A 6 -6.92 17.36 6.40
CA LEU A 6 -8.07 16.73 7.06
C LEU A 6 -9.13 17.76 7.47
N LEU A 7 -8.73 18.93 7.96
CA LEU A 7 -9.66 20.02 8.27
C LEU A 7 -10.30 20.60 7.02
N LEU A 8 -9.55 20.75 5.92
CA LEU A 8 -10.09 21.19 4.64
C LEU A 8 -11.16 20.22 4.13
N LYS A 9 -10.88 18.92 4.13
CA LYS A 9 -11.86 17.89 3.73
C LYS A 9 -13.07 17.82 4.65
N ALA A 10 -12.88 18.00 5.95
CA ALA A 10 -14.00 18.07 6.87
C ALA A 10 -14.92 19.27 6.59
N ARG A 11 -14.37 20.41 6.15
CA ARG A 11 -15.16 21.59 5.75
C ARG A 11 -15.95 21.33 4.46
N GLU A 12 -15.29 20.79 3.42
CA GLU A 12 -15.96 20.41 2.17
C GLU A 12 -17.15 19.46 2.43
N LEU A 13 -17.00 18.50 3.34
CA LEU A 13 -18.07 17.56 3.71
C LEU A 13 -19.18 18.24 4.54
N ALA A 14 -18.82 19.13 5.46
CA ALA A 14 -19.79 19.88 6.25
C ALA A 14 -20.68 20.74 5.33
N GLU A 15 -20.10 21.39 4.32
CA GLU A 15 -20.84 22.16 3.31
C GLU A 15 -21.77 21.26 2.48
N LYS A 16 -21.28 20.12 2.00
CA LYS A 16 -22.09 19.16 1.22
C LYS A 16 -23.29 18.59 1.98
N ILE A 17 -23.15 18.43 3.30
CA ILE A 17 -24.19 17.87 4.18
C ILE A 17 -24.98 19.00 4.87
N ASN A 18 -24.68 20.27 4.54
CA ASN A 18 -25.35 21.47 5.05
C ASN A 18 -25.31 21.60 6.59
N ILE A 19 -24.17 21.28 7.19
CA ILE A 19 -23.91 21.44 8.63
C ILE A 19 -23.42 22.86 8.89
N ASP A 20 -24.12 23.59 9.76
CA ASP A 20 -23.76 24.96 10.12
C ASP A 20 -22.51 25.01 11.01
N ALA A 21 -21.68 26.04 10.81
CA ALA A 21 -20.45 26.23 11.58
C ALA A 21 -20.68 26.43 13.09
N LYS A 22 -21.89 26.88 13.50
CA LYS A 22 -22.29 26.97 14.92
C LYS A 22 -22.54 25.59 15.53
N GLN A 23 -22.93 24.60 14.72
CA GLN A 23 -23.16 23.23 15.17
C GLN A 23 -21.85 22.43 15.20
N LEU A 24 -20.94 22.69 14.26
CA LEU A 24 -19.68 21.95 14.14
C LEU A 24 -18.49 22.89 13.93
N ARG A 25 -17.74 23.15 15.01
CA ARG A 25 -16.49 23.90 14.94
C ARG A 25 -15.31 22.97 14.62
N LEU A 26 -14.90 22.96 13.35
CA LEU A 26 -13.76 22.20 12.83
C LEU A 26 -12.41 22.83 13.23
N SER A 27 -12.10 22.78 14.53
CA SER A 27 -10.83 23.24 15.09
C SER A 27 -9.80 22.10 15.22
N ASN A 28 -8.54 22.46 15.43
CA ASN A 28 -7.48 21.49 15.77
C ASN A 28 -7.87 20.62 16.99
N GLY A 29 -8.49 21.23 18.00
CA GLY A 29 -8.97 20.50 19.18
C GLY A 29 -10.09 19.51 18.86
N TRP A 30 -10.99 19.84 17.92
CA TRP A 30 -11.99 18.90 17.43
C TRP A 30 -11.34 17.73 16.70
N LEU A 31 -10.38 18.01 15.80
CA LEU A 31 -9.70 16.99 15.02
C LEU A 31 -8.95 16.00 15.92
N GLN A 32 -8.21 16.50 16.92
CA GLN A 32 -7.48 15.66 17.88
C GLN A 32 -8.42 14.75 18.68
N LYS A 33 -9.55 15.29 19.17
CA LYS A 33 -10.57 14.47 19.86
C LYS A 33 -11.24 13.47 18.94
N SER A 34 -11.51 13.85 17.69
CA SER A 34 -12.09 12.98 16.67
C SER A 34 -11.18 11.80 16.34
N LYS A 35 -9.89 12.08 16.10
CA LYS A 35 -8.87 11.05 15.89
C LYS A 35 -8.78 10.09 17.08
N LYS A 36 -8.73 10.63 18.30
CA LYS A 36 -8.67 9.83 19.54
C LYS A 36 -9.90 8.93 19.70
N ARG A 37 -11.10 9.47 19.50
CA ARG A 37 -12.36 8.73 19.65
C ARG A 37 -12.52 7.62 18.61
N ASN A 38 -12.08 7.87 17.38
CA ASN A 38 -12.21 6.93 16.27
C ASN A 38 -10.97 6.03 16.08
N GLY A 39 -9.99 6.10 16.99
CA GLY A 39 -8.77 5.30 16.90
C GLY A 39 -7.87 5.63 15.70
N ILE A 40 -8.05 6.79 15.06
CA ILE A 40 -7.24 7.21 13.90
C ILE A 40 -5.85 7.59 14.41
N ARG A 41 -4.86 6.76 14.07
CA ARG A 41 -3.44 6.99 14.38
C ARG A 41 -2.69 7.15 13.06
N SER A 42 -1.81 8.15 13.01
CA SER A 42 -0.80 8.21 11.97
C SER A 42 0.34 7.32 12.41
N HIS A 43 0.66 6.33 11.58
CA HIS A 43 1.88 5.56 11.71
C HIS A 43 2.82 6.08 10.62
N THR A 44 4.01 6.53 11.02
CA THR A 44 5.11 6.63 10.07
C THR A 44 5.50 5.20 9.74
N LEU A 45 5.03 4.68 8.61
CA LEU A 45 5.68 3.55 7.97
C LEU A 45 7.02 4.12 7.50
N CYS A 46 8.10 3.84 8.23
CA CYS A 46 9.44 4.11 7.74
C CYS A 46 9.66 3.27 6.49
N GLY A 47 9.25 3.79 5.33
CA GLY A 47 9.54 3.26 4.01
C GLY A 47 10.88 3.74 3.46
N GLU A 48 11.56 4.62 4.19
CA GLU A 48 12.98 4.87 4.00
C GLU A 48 13.70 4.06 5.06
N GLY A 49 14.50 3.10 4.62
CA GLY A 49 15.44 2.37 5.46
C GLY A 49 16.34 3.38 6.16
N GLY A 50 15.94 3.76 7.39
CA GLY A 50 16.74 4.58 8.27
C GLY A 50 18.06 3.86 8.48
N SER A 51 19.11 4.48 7.97
CA SER A 51 20.50 4.04 7.98
C SER A 51 20.88 3.38 9.31
N VAL A 52 20.78 2.06 9.35
CA VAL A 52 21.51 1.19 10.25
C VAL A 52 22.13 0.15 9.34
N GLU A 53 23.31 0.47 8.81
CA GLU A 53 24.15 -0.53 8.18
C GLU A 53 24.82 -1.34 9.30
N ASP A 54 24.03 -2.24 9.88
CA ASP A 54 24.60 -3.35 10.64
C ASP A 54 25.50 -4.16 9.70
N ASP A 55 26.64 -4.65 10.18
CA ASP A 55 27.58 -5.44 9.37
C ASP A 55 26.85 -6.65 8.75
N ALA A 56 25.89 -7.22 9.46
CA ALA A 56 25.02 -8.29 8.97
C ALA A 56 24.16 -7.87 7.76
N VAL A 57 23.65 -6.64 7.73
CA VAL A 57 22.87 -6.11 6.60
C VAL A 57 23.76 -5.85 5.40
N ARG A 58 24.98 -5.35 5.62
CA ARG A 58 25.97 -5.17 4.55
C ARG A 58 26.35 -6.51 3.92
N ASP A 59 26.66 -7.50 4.74
CA ASP A 59 27.07 -8.82 4.27
C ASP A 59 25.92 -9.53 3.52
N ALA A 60 24.69 -9.44 4.03
CA ALA A 60 23.50 -9.94 3.33
C ALA A 60 23.26 -9.23 1.99
N ARG A 61 23.51 -7.92 1.92
CA ARG A 61 23.38 -7.14 0.67
C ARG A 61 24.42 -7.56 -0.36
N LEU A 62 25.66 -7.85 0.05
CA LEU A 62 26.70 -8.35 -0.84
C LEU A 62 26.33 -9.75 -1.38
N GLN A 63 25.87 -10.66 -0.52
CA GLN A 63 25.40 -11.98 -0.94
C GLN A 63 24.27 -11.89 -1.97
N LEU A 64 23.28 -11.02 -1.73
CA LEU A 64 22.19 -10.79 -2.68
C LEU A 64 22.69 -10.23 -4.02
N GLN A 65 23.68 -9.33 -4.01
CA GLN A 65 24.26 -8.80 -5.25
C GLN A 65 24.97 -9.90 -6.06
N ASP A 66 25.71 -10.78 -5.40
CA ASP A 66 26.38 -11.92 -6.04
C ASP A 66 25.37 -12.91 -6.64
N GLU A 67 24.28 -13.20 -5.92
CA GLU A 67 23.19 -14.06 -6.42
C GLU A 67 22.47 -13.42 -7.61
N VAL A 68 22.16 -12.12 -7.53
CA VAL A 68 21.46 -11.38 -8.59
C VAL A 68 22.34 -11.26 -9.84
N ALA A 69 23.67 -11.18 -9.70
CA ALA A 69 24.60 -11.09 -10.84
C ALA A 69 24.57 -12.33 -11.75
N CYS A 70 24.01 -13.45 -11.28
CA CYS A 70 23.83 -14.66 -12.07
C CYS A 70 22.61 -14.59 -13.03
N PHE A 71 21.80 -13.53 -12.94
CA PHE A 71 20.63 -13.30 -13.79
C PHE A 71 20.90 -12.18 -14.79
N ASP A 72 20.35 -12.30 -16.00
CA ASP A 72 20.36 -11.19 -16.94
C ASP A 72 19.62 -9.98 -16.35
N PRO A 73 20.06 -8.73 -16.61
CA PRO A 73 19.41 -7.54 -16.07
C PRO A 73 17.91 -7.45 -16.37
N GLU A 74 17.46 -8.01 -17.49
CA GLU A 74 16.05 -8.07 -17.89
C GLU A 74 15.19 -8.97 -16.98
N ASN A 75 15.83 -9.88 -16.24
CA ASN A 75 15.20 -10.81 -15.29
C ASN A 75 15.27 -10.30 -13.83
N VAL A 76 15.83 -9.10 -13.60
CA VAL A 76 15.90 -8.48 -12.28
C VAL A 76 14.77 -7.45 -12.15
N LEU A 77 13.72 -7.81 -11.41
CA LEU A 77 12.53 -6.98 -11.23
C LEU A 77 12.52 -6.29 -9.86
N ASN A 78 12.15 -5.00 -9.82
CA ASN A 78 11.86 -4.30 -8.58
C ASN A 78 10.45 -4.70 -8.08
N PHE A 79 10.35 -5.21 -6.85
CA PHE A 79 9.09 -5.72 -6.27
C PHE A 79 8.66 -4.98 -5.00
N ASP A 80 9.31 -3.85 -4.70
CA ASP A 80 9.03 -3.00 -3.54
C ASP A 80 7.57 -2.52 -3.46
N GLU A 81 6.90 -2.30 -4.59
CA GLU A 81 5.51 -1.83 -4.65
C GLU A 81 4.46 -2.94 -4.90
N THR A 82 4.86 -4.16 -5.28
CA THR A 82 3.94 -5.19 -5.81
C THR A 82 3.55 -6.30 -4.83
N ALA A 83 4.09 -6.28 -3.60
CA ALA A 83 3.85 -7.32 -2.60
C ALA A 83 2.37 -7.43 -2.14
N LEU A 84 1.52 -6.43 -2.41
CA LEU A 84 0.12 -6.41 -1.97
C LEU A 84 -0.75 -7.48 -2.65
N PHE A 85 -0.33 -8.04 -3.79
CA PHE A 85 -1.14 -8.98 -4.57
C PHE A 85 -0.49 -10.35 -4.81
N TYR A 86 0.68 -10.63 -4.21
CA TYR A 86 1.46 -11.85 -4.51
C TYR A 86 0.72 -13.18 -4.20
N ARG A 87 -0.37 -13.12 -3.42
CA ARG A 87 -1.25 -14.25 -3.06
C ARG A 87 -2.70 -14.09 -3.48
N LEU A 88 -3.05 -13.03 -4.22
CA LEU A 88 -4.43 -12.87 -4.66
C LEU A 88 -4.67 -13.84 -5.84
N ALA A 89 -5.49 -14.86 -5.60
CA ALA A 89 -5.93 -15.75 -6.67
C ALA A 89 -6.60 -14.91 -7.77
N PRO A 90 -6.29 -15.15 -9.06
CA PRO A 90 -6.94 -14.42 -10.14
C PRO A 90 -8.45 -14.67 -10.07
N ASN A 91 -9.24 -13.61 -9.93
CA ASN A 91 -10.71 -13.72 -9.87
C ASN A 91 -11.30 -14.30 -11.16
N ARG A 92 -10.56 -14.26 -12.28
CA ARG A 92 -10.91 -14.86 -13.57
C ARG A 92 -9.63 -15.17 -14.36
N THR A 93 -9.45 -16.44 -14.75
CA THR A 93 -8.45 -16.85 -15.74
C THR A 93 -9.10 -16.85 -17.12
N LYS A 94 -8.55 -16.11 -18.09
CA LYS A 94 -8.96 -16.23 -19.50
C LYS A 94 -8.12 -17.32 -20.15
N SER A 95 -8.67 -18.52 -20.27
CA SER A 95 -8.06 -19.60 -21.05
C SER A 95 -8.47 -19.51 -22.52
N ILE A 96 -7.52 -19.73 -23.43
CA ILE A 96 -7.85 -20.02 -24.84
C ILE A 96 -8.32 -21.48 -24.89
N VAL A 97 -9.62 -21.70 -25.11
CA VAL A 97 -10.10 -23.05 -25.45
C VAL A 97 -9.82 -23.25 -26.93
N ASN A 98 -8.66 -23.81 -27.26
CA ASN A 98 -8.46 -24.42 -28.57
C ASN A 98 -9.22 -25.75 -28.57
N GLY A 99 -10.49 -25.69 -28.94
CA GLY A 99 -11.26 -26.88 -29.23
C GLY A 99 -10.71 -27.57 -30.47
N HIS A 100 -10.26 -28.81 -30.34
CA HIS A 100 -10.61 -29.95 -31.20
C HIS A 100 -10.26 -31.32 -30.57
N ARG A 101 -11.33 -32.01 -30.14
CA ARG A 101 -11.67 -33.46 -30.08
C ARG A 101 -10.59 -34.54 -29.84
N SER A 102 -10.90 -35.51 -28.97
CA SER A 102 -11.40 -36.86 -29.36
C SER A 102 -11.68 -37.72 -28.11
N GLY A 103 -12.68 -38.59 -28.21
CA GLY A 103 -13.08 -39.51 -27.13
C GLY A 103 -12.32 -40.84 -27.17
N SER A 104 -12.38 -41.56 -26.04
CA SER A 104 -12.27 -43.00 -25.78
C SER A 104 -12.22 -43.10 -24.24
N GLY A 105 -13.07 -43.83 -23.54
CA GLY A 105 -13.43 -45.23 -23.75
C GLY A 105 -12.72 -46.02 -22.65
N ASP A 106 -13.33 -46.06 -21.46
CA ASP A 106 -13.51 -47.20 -20.52
C ASP A 106 -13.98 -46.70 -19.14
#